data_AF-A0A952P7D3-F1
#
_entry.id   AF-A0A952P7D3-F1
#
_cell.length_a   1.000
_cell.length_b   1.000
_cell.length_c   1.000
_cell.angle_alpha   90.00
_cell.angle_beta   90.00
_cell.angle_gamma   90.00
#
_symmetry.space_group_name_H-M   'P 1'
#
loop_
_entity.id
_entity.type
_entity.pdbx_description
1 polymer ?
#
loop_
_entity_poly.entity_id
_entity_poly.type
_entity_poly.pdbx_seq_one_letter_code
_entity_poly.pdbx_strand_id
1 'polypeptide(L)'
;MKNNNINTNTGMEKEEDRTNQTVSARLQRIVVSNESLAALKLIIDKVNDGFNGGRVNQTEIANWIILRFQSELDEAQVKEIRAEHFDEVAMLESILKQAKESGKVPTDFKNLLQKQLGLDESPKRKTSRSLT
;
A
#
# COMPACT_ATOMS: atom_id res chain seq x y z
N MET A 1 36.16 30.01 -29.10
CA MET A 1 37.34 29.20 -29.47
C MET A 1 37.59 28.21 -28.35
N LYS A 2 37.66 26.92 -28.68
CA LYS A 2 38.02 25.82 -27.77
C LYS A 2 39.51 25.92 -27.47
N ASN A 3 39.93 25.78 -26.21
CA ASN A 3 41.29 25.35 -25.89
C ASN A 3 41.21 24.31 -24.76
N ASN A 4 41.43 23.05 -25.15
CA ASN A 4 41.81 21.96 -24.27
C ASN A 4 43.21 22.22 -23.73
N ASN A 5 43.45 21.88 -22.47
CA ASN A 5 44.78 21.40 -22.08
C ASN A 5 44.64 20.26 -21.08
N ILE A 6 44.81 19.05 -21.59
CA ILE A 6 45.06 17.83 -20.81
C ILE A 6 46.53 17.87 -20.46
N ASN A 7 46.88 17.71 -19.19
CA ASN A 7 48.20 17.19 -18.86
C ASN A 7 48.13 16.19 -17.70
N THR A 8 48.76 15.06 -18.00
CA THR A 8 48.90 13.80 -17.28
C THR A 8 50.04 13.84 -16.27
N ASN A 9 49.88 13.20 -15.11
CA ASN A 9 50.87 12.29 -14.50
C ASN A 9 50.30 11.81 -13.14
N THR A 10 50.12 10.51 -12.84
CA THR A 10 51.04 9.36 -12.76
C THR A 10 51.32 9.01 -11.30
N GLY A 11 50.88 7.82 -10.89
CA GLY A 11 51.55 6.98 -9.89
C GLY A 11 51.11 7.12 -8.44
N MET A 12 50.34 6.14 -7.95
CA MET A 12 50.81 5.21 -6.91
C MET A 12 49.77 4.11 -6.69
N GLU A 13 50.19 2.90 -7.05
CA GLU A 13 49.57 1.65 -6.63
C GLU A 13 49.71 1.50 -5.12
N LYS A 14 48.62 1.15 -4.45
CA LYS A 14 48.66 0.20 -3.33
C LYS A 14 47.49 -0.77 -3.48
N GLU A 15 47.85 -1.99 -3.84
CA GLU A 15 47.08 -3.19 -3.54
C GLU A 15 46.76 -3.25 -2.04
N GLU A 16 45.54 -3.70 -1.76
CA GLU A 16 45.07 -4.47 -0.61
C GLU A 16 43.70 -3.95 -0.14
N ASP A 17 42.65 -4.35 -0.85
CA ASP A 17 41.45 -4.87 -0.16
C ASP A 17 40.58 -5.68 -1.12
N ARG A 18 41.10 -6.84 -1.55
CA ARG A 18 40.30 -7.88 -2.20
C ARG A 18 39.96 -8.93 -1.14
N THR A 19 38.96 -8.69 -0.32
CA THR A 19 37.99 -9.71 0.13
C THR A 19 36.97 -9.10 1.08
N ASN A 20 35.86 -8.63 0.52
CA ASN A 20 34.51 -8.83 1.07
C ASN A 20 33.50 -8.20 0.11
N GLN A 21 33.56 -8.59 -1.17
CA GLN A 21 32.42 -8.43 -2.05
C GLN A 21 31.43 -9.57 -1.77
N THR A 22 30.91 -9.58 -0.54
CA THR A 22 29.66 -10.27 -0.24
C THR A 22 28.64 -9.60 -1.15
N VAL A 23 27.93 -10.38 -1.95
CA VAL A 23 26.76 -9.92 -2.68
C VAL A 23 25.82 -9.32 -1.64
N SER A 24 25.93 -8.00 -1.43
CA SER A 24 25.02 -7.25 -0.59
C SER A 24 23.70 -7.30 -1.32
N ALA A 25 22.88 -8.28 -0.96
CA ALA A 25 21.50 -8.33 -1.38
C ALA A 25 20.94 -6.93 -1.12
N ARG A 26 20.53 -6.23 -2.19
CA ARG A 26 20.17 -4.80 -2.12
C ARG A 26 19.11 -4.60 -1.04
N LEU A 27 19.53 -4.19 0.16
CA LEU A 27 18.62 -3.97 1.27
C LEU A 27 17.76 -2.75 0.95
N GLN A 28 16.44 -2.93 1.02
CA GLN A 28 15.47 -1.85 0.86
C GLN A 28 15.01 -1.40 2.25
N ARG A 29 14.77 -0.10 2.40
CA ARG A 29 14.22 0.47 3.64
C ARG A 29 12.71 0.56 3.53
N ILE A 30 12.01 0.02 4.53
CA ILE A 30 10.57 0.24 4.72
C ILE A 30 10.35 1.18 5.90
N VAL A 31 9.30 2.00 5.81
CA VAL A 31 8.84 2.83 6.92
C VAL A 31 7.72 2.08 7.63
N VAL A 32 7.81 1.99 8.95
CA VAL A 32 6.82 1.31 9.80
C VAL A 32 6.43 2.24 10.94
N SER A 33 5.21 2.08 11.45
CA SER A 33 4.77 2.81 12.65
C SER A 33 5.53 2.32 13.89
N ASN A 34 5.52 3.12 14.96
CA ASN A 34 6.13 2.74 16.22
C ASN A 34 5.45 1.50 16.83
N GLU A 35 4.13 1.40 16.68
CA GLU A 35 3.32 0.26 17.13
C GLU A 35 3.71 -1.02 16.38
N SER A 36 3.87 -0.92 15.06
CA SER A 36 4.29 -2.04 14.22
C SER A 36 5.69 -2.54 14.59
N LEU A 37 6.61 -1.61 14.87
CA LEU A 37 7.96 -1.96 15.33
C LEU A 37 7.95 -2.61 16.72
N ALA A 38 7.09 -2.13 17.64
CA ALA A 38 6.93 -2.74 18.96
C ALA A 38 6.37 -4.17 18.86
N ALA A 39 5.37 -4.39 18.01
CA ALA A 39 4.82 -5.72 17.74
C ALA A 39 5.89 -6.67 17.17
N LEU A 40 6.73 -6.19 16.24
CA LEU A 40 7.83 -6.98 15.68
C LEU A 40 8.85 -7.40 16.76
N LYS A 41 9.16 -6.53 17.73
CA LYS A 41 10.05 -6.87 18.85
C LYS A 41 9.48 -7.99 19.71
N LEU A 42 8.19 -7.94 20.05
CA LEU A 42 7.54 -9.00 20.81
C LEU A 42 7.62 -10.36 20.09
N ILE A 43 7.50 -10.36 18.76
CA ILE A 43 7.67 -11.57 17.94
C ILE A 43 9.11 -12.08 18.02
N ILE A 44 10.11 -11.19 17.87
CA ILE A 44 11.53 -11.55 17.95
C ILE A 44 11.90 -12.14 19.31
N ASP A 45 11.42 -11.52 20.39
CA ASP A 45 11.67 -11.99 21.75
C ASP A 45 11.06 -13.39 21.95
N LYS A 46 9.83 -13.59 21.49
CA LYS A 46 9.15 -14.89 21.54
C LYS A 46 9.85 -15.98 20.71
N VAL A 47 10.37 -15.64 19.54
CA VAL A 47 11.08 -16.59 18.67
C VAL A 47 12.45 -16.97 19.24
N ASN A 48 13.15 -16.01 19.88
CA ASN A 48 14.46 -16.26 20.47
C ASN A 48 14.39 -16.85 21.88
N ASP A 49 13.25 -16.80 22.56
CA ASP A 49 13.08 -17.40 23.88
C ASP A 49 13.33 -18.92 23.83
N GLY A 50 14.29 -19.39 24.61
CA GLY A 50 14.73 -20.80 24.64
C GLY A 50 15.46 -21.30 23.37
N PHE A 51 15.74 -20.44 22.38
CA PHE A 51 16.44 -20.83 21.16
C PHE A 51 17.96 -20.85 21.36
N ASN A 52 18.49 -22.00 21.81
CA ASN A 52 19.93 -22.17 22.06
C ASN A 52 20.77 -22.45 20.79
N GLY A 53 20.11 -22.72 19.66
CA GLY A 53 20.75 -23.08 18.39
C GLY A 53 21.19 -21.88 17.54
N GLY A 54 20.94 -20.66 17.99
CA GLY A 54 21.28 -19.44 17.26
C GLY A 54 20.51 -18.24 17.79
N ARG A 55 20.49 -17.16 17.00
CA ARG A 55 19.68 -15.98 17.28
C ARG A 55 19.13 -15.43 15.97
N VAL A 56 17.84 -15.19 15.93
CA VAL A 56 17.19 -14.57 14.78
C VAL A 56 17.13 -13.06 14.99
N ASN A 57 17.62 -12.31 14.01
CA ASN A 57 17.62 -10.85 14.07
C ASN A 57 16.33 -10.24 13.48
N GLN A 58 16.17 -8.93 13.67
CA GLN A 58 14.97 -8.21 13.23
C GLN A 58 14.73 -8.30 11.72
N THR A 59 15.79 -8.17 10.92
CA THR A 59 15.70 -8.21 9.46
C THR A 59 15.27 -9.58 8.97
N GLU A 60 15.79 -10.64 9.57
CA GLU A 60 15.44 -12.04 9.25
C GLU A 60 13.96 -12.32 9.54
N ILE A 61 13.48 -11.95 10.74
CA ILE A 61 12.06 -12.12 11.09
C ILE A 61 11.17 -11.29 10.17
N ALA A 62 11.51 -10.02 9.91
CA ALA A 62 10.70 -9.15 9.06
C ALA A 62 10.57 -9.73 7.63
N ASN A 63 11.69 -10.16 7.04
CA ASN A 63 11.68 -10.80 5.72
C ASN A 63 10.88 -12.11 5.73
N TRP A 64 11.03 -12.94 6.77
CA TRP A 64 10.30 -14.18 6.90
C TRP A 64 8.78 -13.95 6.96
N ILE A 65 8.33 -12.98 7.77
CA ILE A 65 6.91 -12.62 7.90
C ILE A 65 6.34 -12.15 6.56
N ILE A 66 7.04 -11.25 5.86
CA ILE A 66 6.57 -10.70 4.57
C ILE A 66 6.42 -11.81 3.53
N LEU A 67 7.43 -12.68 3.41
CA LEU A 67 7.40 -13.78 2.45
C LEU A 67 6.33 -14.83 2.83
N ARG A 68 6.19 -15.11 4.12
CA ARG A 68 5.17 -16.05 4.60
C ARG A 68 3.77 -15.52 4.34
N PHE A 69 3.51 -14.27 4.70
CA PHE A 69 2.23 -13.61 4.46
C PHE A 69 1.88 -13.58 2.98
N GLN A 70 2.83 -13.28 2.10
CA GLN A 70 2.59 -13.31 0.65
C GLN A 70 2.16 -14.70 0.14
N SER A 71 2.73 -15.78 0.70
CA SER A 71 2.35 -17.14 0.32
C SER A 71 0.98 -17.59 0.83
N GLU A 72 0.48 -16.94 1.88
CA GLU A 72 -0.79 -17.25 2.54
C GLU A 72 -1.90 -16.23 2.23
N LEU A 73 -1.56 -15.15 1.49
CA LEU A 73 -2.46 -14.05 1.21
C LEU A 73 -3.67 -14.51 0.38
N ASP A 74 -4.86 -14.37 0.95
CA ASP A 74 -6.12 -14.72 0.29
C ASP A 74 -6.98 -13.50 -0.10
N GLU A 75 -8.04 -13.74 -0.86
CA GLU A 75 -8.97 -12.69 -1.30
C GLU A 75 -9.73 -12.03 -0.15
N ALA A 76 -9.91 -12.71 0.98
CA ALA A 76 -10.60 -12.13 2.14
C ALA A 76 -9.70 -11.08 2.82
N GLN A 77 -8.44 -11.41 3.05
CA GLN A 77 -7.42 -10.50 3.59
C GLN A 77 -7.17 -9.33 2.64
N VAL A 78 -7.15 -9.56 1.33
CA VAL A 78 -7.05 -8.46 0.35
C VAL A 78 -8.23 -7.48 0.47
N LYS A 79 -9.45 -7.98 0.64
CA LYS A 79 -10.63 -7.12 0.84
C LYS A 79 -10.57 -6.37 2.16
N GLU A 80 -10.10 -7.01 3.22
CA GLU A 80 -9.92 -6.39 4.53
C GLU A 80 -8.93 -5.22 4.46
N ILE A 81 -7.73 -5.44 3.90
CA ILE A 81 -6.73 -4.38 3.71
C ILE A 81 -7.29 -3.22 2.87
N ARG A 82 -8.03 -3.52 1.81
CA ARG A 82 -8.66 -2.48 0.96
C ARG A 82 -9.73 -1.69 1.71
N ALA A 83 -10.49 -2.34 2.58
CA ALA A 83 -11.53 -1.68 3.38
C ALA A 83 -10.92 -0.75 4.42
N GLU A 84 -9.85 -1.18 5.10
CA GLU A 84 -9.15 -0.36 6.10
C GLU A 84 -8.55 0.94 5.52
N HIS A 85 -8.17 0.89 4.24
CA HIS A 85 -7.59 2.03 3.51
C HIS A 85 -8.53 2.62 2.45
N PHE A 86 -9.84 2.35 2.53
CA PHE A 86 -10.79 2.88 1.57
C PHE A 86 -11.01 4.39 1.80
N ASP A 87 -10.85 5.18 0.73
CA ASP A 87 -11.10 6.62 0.72
C ASP A 87 -12.31 6.91 -0.19
N GLU A 88 -13.43 7.31 0.43
CA GLU A 88 -14.67 7.60 -0.29
C GLU A 88 -14.51 8.76 -1.28
N VAL A 89 -13.70 9.76 -0.95
CA VAL A 89 -13.52 10.95 -1.79
C VAL A 89 -12.71 10.58 -3.03
N ALA A 90 -11.61 9.85 -2.85
CA ALA A 90 -10.81 9.34 -3.97
C ALA A 90 -11.65 8.42 -4.88
N MET A 91 -12.56 7.63 -4.30
CA MET A 91 -13.47 6.80 -5.08
C MET A 91 -14.47 7.63 -5.89
N LEU A 92 -15.06 8.67 -5.29
CA LEU A 92 -15.96 9.59 -6.00
C LEU A 92 -15.25 10.33 -7.14
N GLU A 93 -14.02 10.78 -6.92
CA GLU A 93 -13.19 11.42 -7.95
C GLU A 93 -12.91 10.44 -9.11
N SER A 94 -12.60 9.19 -8.80
CA SER A 94 -12.40 8.12 -9.78
C SER A 94 -13.66 7.88 -10.62
N ILE A 95 -14.83 7.77 -9.98
CA ILE A 95 -16.13 7.63 -10.67
C ILE A 95 -16.40 8.84 -11.57
N LEU A 96 -16.15 10.06 -11.07
CA LEU A 96 -16.36 11.28 -11.85
C LEU A 96 -15.45 11.32 -13.08
N LYS A 97 -14.18 10.92 -12.94
CA LYS A 97 -13.23 10.83 -14.05
C LYS A 97 -13.71 9.84 -15.11
N GLN A 98 -14.11 8.63 -14.70
CA GLN A 98 -14.65 7.61 -15.60
C GLN A 98 -15.94 8.08 -16.30
N ALA A 99 -16.81 8.80 -15.60
CA ALA A 99 -18.03 9.34 -16.18
C ALA A 99 -17.75 10.44 -17.20
N LYS A 100 -16.74 11.29 -16.96
CA LYS A 100 -16.29 12.30 -17.93
C LYS A 100 -15.71 11.67 -19.20
N GLU A 101 -14.93 10.60 -19.05
CA GLU A 101 -14.30 9.90 -20.18
C GLU A 101 -15.30 9.07 -21.00
N SER A 102 -16.20 8.35 -20.33
CA SER A 102 -17.19 7.47 -20.98
C SER A 102 -18.49 8.19 -21.37
N GLY A 103 -18.73 9.39 -20.84
CA GLY A 103 -20.00 10.10 -20.94
C GLY A 103 -21.15 9.43 -20.17
N LYS A 104 -20.89 8.37 -19.40
CA LYS A 104 -21.91 7.57 -18.70
C LYS A 104 -21.64 7.52 -17.20
N VAL A 105 -22.66 7.85 -16.43
CA VAL A 105 -22.64 7.69 -14.96
C VAL A 105 -23.22 6.31 -14.62
N PRO A 106 -22.57 5.50 -13.75
CA PRO A 106 -23.13 4.24 -13.28
C PRO A 106 -24.55 4.42 -12.74
N THR A 107 -25.48 3.51 -13.09
CA THR A 107 -26.91 3.66 -12.78
C THR A 107 -27.19 3.83 -11.30
N ASP A 108 -26.54 3.04 -10.44
CA ASP A 108 -26.71 3.12 -9.00
C ASP A 108 -26.24 4.46 -8.45
N PHE A 109 -25.14 4.99 -9.00
CA PHE A 109 -24.62 6.30 -8.63
C PHE A 109 -25.52 7.44 -9.12
N LYS A 110 -26.11 7.31 -10.33
CA LYS A 110 -27.10 8.26 -10.85
C LYS A 110 -28.33 8.34 -9.95
N ASN A 111 -28.84 7.19 -9.49
CA ASN A 111 -29.98 7.12 -8.57
C ASN A 111 -29.66 7.80 -7.23
N LEU A 112 -28.43 7.60 -6.72
CA LEU A 112 -27.96 8.26 -5.49
C LEU A 112 -27.90 9.79 -5.66
N LEU A 113 -27.38 10.29 -6.78
CA LEU A 113 -27.36 11.72 -7.07
C LEU A 113 -28.77 12.33 -7.21
N GLN A 114 -29.70 11.62 -7.86
CA GLN A 114 -31.09 12.07 -8.00
C GLN A 114 -31.79 12.17 -6.64
N LYS A 115 -31.57 11.19 -5.75
CA LYS A 115 -32.04 11.22 -4.36
C LYS A 115 -31.49 12.42 -3.59
N GLN A 116 -30.18 12.65 -3.69
CA GLN A 116 -29.52 13.76 -2.99
C GLN A 116 -30.03 15.14 -3.47
N LEU A 117 -30.41 15.25 -4.75
CA LEU A 117 -31.00 16.46 -5.33
C LEU A 117 -32.48 16.63 -4.96
N GLY A 118 -33.08 15.69 -4.23
CA GLY A 118 -34.50 15.74 -3.86
C GLY A 118 -35.44 15.50 -5.05
N LEU A 119 -34.95 14.88 -6.13
CA LEU A 119 -35.78 14.48 -7.27
C LEU A 119 -36.56 13.18 -7.00
N ASP A 120 -36.47 12.67 -5.76
CA ASP A 120 -37.16 11.48 -5.27
C ASP A 120 -38.29 11.91 -4.28
N GLU A 121 -39.20 12.77 -4.72
CA GLU A 121 -40.57 12.92 -4.19
C GLU A 121 -41.54 13.12 -5.37
N SER A 122 -42.76 12.59 -5.46
CA SER A 122 -43.58 11.55 -4.80
C SER A 122 -44.96 11.71 -5.48
N PRO A 123 -45.83 10.69 -5.68
CA PRO A 123 -47.25 10.98 -5.73
C PRO A 123 -47.87 10.72 -4.35
N LYS A 124 -48.07 11.82 -3.62
CA LYS A 124 -49.12 11.96 -2.60
C LYS A 124 -50.42 11.35 -3.15
N ARG A 125 -50.86 10.17 -2.69
CA ARG A 125 -52.26 9.76 -2.86
C ARG A 125 -53.10 10.38 -1.75
N LYS A 126 -53.57 11.62 -1.98
CA LYS A 126 -54.75 12.14 -1.28
C LYS A 126 -56.01 11.60 -1.96
N THR A 127 -56.80 10.89 -1.15
CA THR A 127 -58.29 10.81 -1.16
C THR A 127 -59.04 10.45 -2.45
N SER A 128 -59.73 9.30 -2.43
CA SER A 128 -61.17 9.31 -2.75
C SER A 128 -61.95 8.69 -1.60
N ARG A 129 -62.65 9.56 -0.87
CA ARG A 129 -63.79 9.22 -0.03
C ARG A 129 -64.87 8.63 -0.94
N SER A 130 -65.30 7.39 -0.73
CA SER A 130 -66.57 6.90 -1.25
C SER A 130 -67.47 6.63 -0.06
N LEU A 131 -68.45 7.52 0.11
CA LEU A 131 -69.69 7.22 0.82
C LEU A 131 -70.55 6.42 -0.16
N THR A 132 -70.90 5.19 0.18
CA THR A 132 -72.22 4.60 -0.13
C THR A 132 -72.53 3.53 0.90
#